data_AF-A0A1U7YU26-F1
#
_entry.id   AF-A0A1U7YU26-F1
#
_cell.length_a   1.000
_cell.length_b   1.000
_cell.length_c   1.000
_cell.angle_alpha   90.00
_cell.angle_beta   90.00
_cell.angle_gamma   90.00
#
_symmetry.space_group_name_H-M   'P 1'
#
loop_
_entity.id
_entity.type
_entity.pdbx_description
1 polymer ?
#
loop_
_entity_poly.entity_id
_entity_poly.type
_entity_poly.pdbx_seq_one_letter_code
_entity_poly.pdbx_strand_id
1 'polypeptide(L)'
;MAEKCKYSCKTASETLEWIHAIIHFISPYRYFLDAHVVNFFKDRLWEAVDKEWMHCLRKEPVENLLRIPSGVVQGHWPVSLKEFILTLRSLSLPREQTNLQEFSGMHIASLSNVLAQGMNHKKKHEVEALAALVGLVAKQVGARTVVDVGAGQGYLAQVLSFEYQLSVIAIDACSHHGKITDARVERIRKHYAAKMRKNGSELREISMPKTVTCRVLSSDTLKTLSNFREENDDAANQYLSRKSSGSQPSRLTENILPSLSYSDSSLVIAGLHACGDLSVTMLRTFLECDNAKAVISVGCCYNLLSEEASDMVDSCCGFPVSQGVKSAGVVLDKNARDLACQSADRWRGLDEHAGLHNFELHAFRAAFQMTLPTHIARKPYNRTSRESLTTPTASEDPGV
;
A
#
# COMPACT_ATOMS: atom_id res chain seq x y z
N MET A 1 -22.99 10.30 24.51
CA MET A 1 -22.27 11.50 24.05
C MET A 1 -20.96 11.03 23.44
N ALA A 2 -20.63 11.41 22.22
CA ALA A 2 -19.32 11.09 21.66
C ALA A 2 -18.26 11.85 22.47
N GLU A 3 -17.45 11.12 23.24
CA GLU A 3 -16.27 11.71 23.88
C GLU A 3 -15.41 12.33 22.78
N LYS A 4 -15.16 13.64 22.88
CA LYS A 4 -14.26 14.34 21.96
C LYS A 4 -12.91 13.65 22.01
N CYS A 5 -12.38 13.27 20.85
CA CYS A 5 -10.99 12.80 20.74
C CYS A 5 -10.08 13.86 21.37
N LYS A 6 -9.26 13.45 22.34
CA LYS A 6 -8.35 14.33 23.08
C LYS A 6 -7.25 14.90 22.17
N TYR A 7 -6.96 14.21 21.07
CA TYR A 7 -5.86 14.50 20.18
C TYR A 7 -6.32 15.05 18.83
N SER A 8 -5.42 15.74 18.13
CA SER A 8 -5.69 16.37 16.82
C SER A 8 -4.49 16.19 15.88
N CYS A 9 -4.76 16.28 14.58
CA CYS A 9 -3.73 16.31 13.54
C CYS A 9 -3.70 17.64 12.77
N LYS A 10 -4.14 18.76 13.38
CA LYS A 10 -4.19 20.05 12.68
C LYS A 10 -2.79 20.64 12.52
N THR A 11 -1.88 20.38 13.46
CA THR A 11 -0.48 20.78 13.39
C THR A 11 0.46 19.59 13.52
N ALA A 12 1.70 19.76 13.06
CA ALA A 12 2.74 18.75 13.22
C ALA A 12 3.02 18.44 14.71
N SER A 13 3.00 19.46 15.58
CA SER A 13 3.21 19.30 17.02
C SER A 13 2.09 18.51 17.69
N GLU A 14 0.83 18.82 17.40
CA GLU A 14 -0.33 18.04 17.91
C GLU A 14 -0.30 16.59 17.41
N THR A 15 0.06 16.39 16.13
CA THR A 15 0.21 15.05 15.55
C THR A 15 1.30 14.26 16.28
N LEU A 16 2.43 14.89 16.57
CA LEU A 16 3.55 14.25 17.27
C LEU A 16 3.19 13.93 18.73
N GLU A 17 2.48 14.82 19.43
CA GLU A 17 1.96 14.55 20.78
C GLU A 17 1.02 13.33 20.78
N TRP A 18 0.12 13.23 19.81
CA TRP A 18 -0.75 12.07 19.67
C TRP A 18 0.06 10.78 19.44
N ILE A 19 1.05 10.83 18.55
CA ILE A 19 1.94 9.70 18.29
C ILE A 19 2.67 9.28 19.58
N HIS A 20 3.20 10.21 20.36
CA HIS A 20 3.83 9.91 21.65
C HIS A 20 2.86 9.26 22.65
N ALA A 21 1.61 9.72 22.71
CA ALA A 21 0.60 9.10 23.55
C ALA A 21 0.29 7.66 23.13
N ILE A 22 0.22 7.39 21.81
CA ILE A 22 0.04 6.04 21.27
C ILE A 22 1.24 5.16 21.66
N ILE A 23 2.47 5.64 21.43
CA ILE A 23 3.71 4.92 21.76
C ILE A 23 3.76 4.56 23.25
N HIS A 24 3.50 5.54 24.11
CA HIS A 24 3.48 5.34 25.55
C HIS A 24 2.44 4.28 25.96
N PHE A 25 1.23 4.34 25.38
CA PHE A 25 0.17 3.38 25.67
C PHE A 25 0.52 1.96 25.23
N ILE A 26 1.11 1.78 24.04
CA ILE A 26 1.40 0.44 23.50
C ILE A 26 2.70 -0.17 24.06
N SER A 27 3.61 0.64 24.61
CA SER A 27 4.93 0.18 25.08
C SER A 27 4.86 -1.00 26.06
N PRO A 28 3.98 -1.00 27.09
CA PRO A 28 3.85 -2.15 27.99
C PRO A 28 3.35 -3.42 27.29
N TYR A 29 2.67 -3.28 26.14
CA TYR A 29 2.01 -4.36 25.41
C TYR A 29 2.76 -4.79 24.16
N ARG A 30 4.04 -4.42 23.99
CA ARG A 30 4.84 -4.80 22.81
C ARG A 30 4.89 -6.32 22.58
N TYR A 31 4.83 -7.11 23.65
CA TYR A 31 4.78 -8.58 23.55
C TYR A 31 3.55 -9.10 22.78
N PHE A 32 2.47 -8.31 22.67
CA PHE A 32 1.33 -8.61 21.78
C PHE A 32 1.57 -8.16 20.34
N LEU A 33 2.22 -7.01 20.16
CA LEU A 33 2.38 -6.37 18.84
C LEU A 33 3.46 -7.04 17.99
N ASP A 34 4.61 -7.31 18.62
CA ASP A 34 5.79 -7.86 17.94
C ASP A 34 5.67 -9.39 17.75
N ALA A 35 4.59 -10.00 18.26
CA ALA A 35 4.35 -11.42 18.15
C ALA A 35 3.53 -11.80 16.91
N HIS A 36 3.95 -12.85 16.22
CA HIS A 36 3.12 -13.46 15.19
C HIS A 36 1.92 -14.15 15.85
N VAL A 37 0.69 -13.83 15.46
CA VAL A 37 -0.56 -14.29 16.14
C VAL A 37 -0.62 -15.80 16.40
N VAL A 38 -0.08 -16.61 15.49
CA VAL A 38 -0.10 -18.08 15.63
C VAL A 38 0.87 -18.59 16.69
N ASN A 39 1.86 -17.78 17.06
CA ASN A 39 2.82 -18.09 18.11
C ASN A 39 2.27 -17.78 19.51
N PHE A 40 1.09 -17.16 19.63
CA PHE A 40 0.50 -16.78 20.91
C PHE A 40 0.51 -17.93 21.94
N PHE A 41 0.16 -19.14 21.50
CA PHE A 41 0.18 -20.33 22.35
C PHE A 41 1.56 -20.97 22.46
N LYS A 42 2.31 -21.05 21.36
CA LYS A 42 3.65 -21.65 21.32
C LYS A 42 4.62 -20.93 22.26
N ASP A 43 4.61 -19.60 22.21
CA ASP A 43 5.52 -18.73 22.96
C ASP A 43 4.91 -18.30 24.31
N ARG A 44 3.77 -18.91 24.71
CA ARG A 44 3.07 -18.69 25.99
C ARG A 44 2.75 -17.22 26.28
N LEU A 45 2.45 -16.43 25.24
CA LEU A 45 2.18 -14.99 25.39
C LEU A 45 0.95 -14.69 26.25
N TRP A 46 0.06 -15.66 26.42
CA TRP A 46 -1.08 -15.58 27.33
C TRP A 46 -0.68 -15.38 28.80
N GLU A 47 0.55 -15.72 29.20
CA GLU A 47 1.02 -15.57 30.59
C GLU A 47 1.29 -14.13 30.99
N ALA A 48 1.62 -13.28 30.01
CA ALA A 48 1.80 -11.85 30.21
C ALA A 48 0.45 -11.09 30.27
N VAL A 49 -0.66 -11.77 29.95
CA VAL A 49 -2.00 -11.17 30.00
C VAL A 49 -2.50 -11.15 31.44
N ASP A 50 -3.12 -10.05 31.82
CA ASP A 50 -3.76 -9.91 33.13
C ASP A 50 -4.73 -11.08 33.40
N LYS A 51 -4.62 -11.68 34.59
CA LYS A 51 -5.36 -12.88 34.96
C LYS A 51 -6.85 -12.62 35.09
N GLU A 52 -7.26 -11.44 35.54
CA GLU A 52 -8.67 -11.05 35.61
C GLU A 52 -9.25 -10.89 34.21
N TRP A 53 -8.47 -10.33 33.28
CA TRP A 53 -8.89 -10.21 31.87
C TRP A 53 -9.11 -11.59 31.27
N MET A 54 -8.14 -12.50 31.45
CA MET A 54 -8.25 -13.88 30.96
C MET A 54 -9.41 -14.64 31.59
N HIS A 55 -9.64 -14.47 32.90
CA HIS A 55 -10.76 -15.12 33.59
C HIS A 55 -12.12 -14.64 33.08
N CYS A 56 -12.23 -13.33 32.85
CA CYS A 56 -13.43 -12.70 32.30
C CYS A 56 -13.67 -13.14 30.85
N LEU A 57 -12.70 -12.91 29.96
CA LEU A 57 -12.84 -13.12 28.52
C LEU A 57 -13.03 -14.59 28.13
N ARG A 58 -12.52 -15.53 28.92
CA ARG A 58 -12.72 -16.97 28.68
C ARG A 58 -14.19 -17.40 28.77
N LYS A 59 -15.01 -16.68 29.54
CA LYS A 59 -16.44 -16.98 29.74
C LYS A 59 -17.34 -16.10 28.88
N GLU A 60 -16.75 -15.23 28.07
CA GLU A 60 -17.47 -14.23 27.32
C GLU A 60 -18.07 -14.85 26.04
N PRO A 61 -19.33 -14.53 25.68
CA PRO A 61 -19.91 -14.90 24.40
C PRO A 61 -19.09 -14.38 23.21
N VAL A 62 -19.10 -15.12 22.11
CA VAL A 62 -18.33 -14.82 20.89
C VAL A 62 -18.66 -13.43 20.36
N GLU A 63 -19.93 -13.03 20.38
CA GLU A 63 -20.41 -11.74 19.91
C GLU A 63 -19.75 -10.58 20.65
N ASN A 64 -19.54 -10.74 21.95
CA ASN A 64 -18.91 -9.72 22.76
C ASN A 64 -17.39 -9.66 22.51
N LEU A 65 -16.75 -10.80 22.27
CA LEU A 65 -15.34 -10.87 21.86
C LEU A 65 -15.10 -10.19 20.50
N LEU A 66 -15.97 -10.44 19.52
CA LEU A 66 -15.89 -9.84 18.17
C LEU A 66 -16.00 -8.31 18.19
N ARG A 67 -16.59 -7.74 19.25
CA ARG A 67 -16.79 -6.29 19.40
C ARG A 67 -15.65 -5.58 20.13
N ILE A 68 -14.69 -6.30 20.72
CA ILE A 68 -13.52 -5.71 21.39
C ILE A 68 -12.72 -4.79 20.45
N PRO A 69 -12.37 -5.18 19.21
CA PRO A 69 -11.64 -4.29 18.29
C PRO A 69 -12.41 -3.01 17.94
N SER A 70 -13.74 -3.02 18.10
CA SER A 70 -14.61 -1.86 17.90
C SER A 70 -14.71 -0.94 19.12
N GLY A 71 -14.00 -1.24 20.21
CA GLY A 71 -14.01 -0.42 21.42
C GLY A 71 -15.27 -0.58 22.27
N VAL A 72 -16.01 -1.70 22.11
CA VAL A 72 -17.19 -2.00 22.92
C VAL A 72 -16.78 -2.73 24.19
N VAL A 73 -17.35 -2.30 25.31
CA VAL A 73 -17.12 -2.88 26.64
C VAL A 73 -18.41 -3.38 27.27
N GLN A 74 -18.31 -4.38 28.15
CA GLN A 74 -19.44 -4.89 28.93
C GLN A 74 -19.36 -4.46 30.38
N GLY A 75 -20.51 -4.30 31.03
CA GLY A 75 -20.58 -3.80 32.42
C GLY A 75 -19.82 -4.68 33.42
N HIS A 76 -19.93 -6.01 33.27
CA HIS A 76 -19.33 -7.01 34.15
C HIS A 76 -17.81 -7.19 33.96
N TRP A 77 -17.20 -6.54 32.97
CA TRP A 77 -15.76 -6.66 32.74
C TRP A 77 -14.94 -5.96 33.83
N PRO A 78 -13.73 -6.46 34.14
CA PRO A 78 -12.78 -5.80 35.03
C PRO A 78 -12.55 -4.34 34.66
N VAL A 79 -12.37 -3.48 35.66
CA VAL A 79 -12.18 -2.03 35.44
C VAL A 79 -10.97 -1.77 34.55
N SER A 80 -9.84 -2.44 34.83
CA SER A 80 -8.61 -2.31 34.04
C SER A 80 -8.78 -2.71 32.57
N LEU A 81 -9.59 -3.73 32.27
CA LEU A 81 -9.88 -4.13 30.88
C LEU A 81 -10.73 -3.08 30.16
N LYS A 82 -11.75 -2.54 30.84
CA LYS A 82 -12.58 -1.46 30.29
C LYS A 82 -11.73 -0.22 30.01
N GLU A 83 -10.88 0.17 30.95
CA GLU A 83 -9.96 1.30 30.80
C GLU A 83 -8.99 1.09 29.64
N PHE A 84 -8.43 -0.11 29.48
CA PHE A 84 -7.57 -0.44 28.33
C PHE A 84 -8.30 -0.25 27.00
N ILE A 85 -9.50 -0.81 26.85
CA ILE A 85 -10.29 -0.75 25.60
C ILE A 85 -10.76 0.69 25.31
N LEU A 86 -11.23 1.42 26.32
CA LEU A 86 -11.66 2.81 26.17
C LEU A 86 -10.49 3.73 25.84
N THR A 87 -9.32 3.52 26.47
CA THR A 87 -8.10 4.28 26.16
C THR A 87 -7.65 4.02 24.72
N LEU A 88 -7.61 2.75 24.29
CA LEU A 88 -7.30 2.37 22.90
C LEU A 88 -8.25 3.06 21.91
N ARG A 89 -9.55 3.05 22.20
CA ARG A 89 -10.56 3.76 21.38
C ARG A 89 -10.29 5.26 21.32
N SER A 90 -9.93 5.89 22.43
CA SER A 90 -9.64 7.33 22.49
C SER A 90 -8.36 7.73 21.72
N LEU A 91 -7.41 6.80 21.60
CA LEU A 91 -6.15 6.98 20.87
C LEU A 91 -6.26 6.63 19.39
N SER A 92 -7.33 5.95 18.97
CA SER A 92 -7.53 5.53 17.59
C SER A 92 -7.87 6.71 16.69
N LEU A 93 -7.26 6.77 15.50
CA LEU A 93 -7.65 7.72 14.47
C LEU A 93 -9.13 7.51 14.10
N PRO A 94 -9.94 8.57 13.99
CA PRO A 94 -11.30 8.47 13.48
C PRO A 94 -11.32 7.81 12.11
N ARG A 95 -12.11 6.75 11.96
CA ARG A 95 -12.29 6.00 10.70
C ARG A 95 -13.68 6.20 10.09
N GLU A 96 -14.41 7.20 10.56
CA GLU A 96 -15.72 7.53 9.99
C GLU A 96 -15.55 8.01 8.55
N GLN A 97 -16.37 7.49 7.65
CA GLN A 97 -16.34 7.90 6.25
C GLN A 97 -16.82 9.35 6.13
N THR A 98 -15.92 10.24 5.73
CA THR A 98 -16.29 11.62 5.39
C THR A 98 -17.19 11.64 4.16
N ASN A 99 -18.19 12.51 4.15
CA ASN A 99 -18.99 12.71 2.96
C ASN A 99 -18.14 13.43 1.91
N LEU A 100 -17.76 12.70 0.87
CA LEU A 100 -16.99 13.22 -0.26
C LEU A 100 -17.68 14.42 -0.96
N GLN A 101 -19.00 14.58 -0.83
CA GLN A 101 -19.73 15.76 -1.34
C GLN A 101 -19.38 17.06 -0.59
N GLU A 102 -18.72 16.99 0.56
CA GLU A 102 -18.23 18.17 1.29
C GLU A 102 -17.10 18.88 0.53
N PHE A 103 -16.41 18.21 -0.39
CA PHE A 103 -15.49 18.86 -1.32
C PHE A 103 -16.28 19.69 -2.34
N SER A 104 -16.38 20.99 -2.07
CA SER A 104 -17.07 21.96 -2.95
C SER A 104 -16.58 21.84 -4.39
N GLY A 105 -17.52 21.56 -5.31
CA GLY A 105 -17.23 21.41 -6.74
C GLY A 105 -16.85 20.00 -7.20
N MET A 106 -16.84 19.00 -6.31
CA MET A 106 -16.64 17.61 -6.71
C MET A 106 -17.95 16.99 -7.20
N HIS A 107 -17.96 16.48 -8.44
CA HIS A 107 -19.08 15.76 -9.01
C HIS A 107 -18.66 14.34 -9.37
N ILE A 108 -19.09 13.36 -8.57
CA ILE A 108 -18.84 11.95 -8.84
C ILE A 108 -19.83 11.49 -9.91
N ALA A 109 -19.40 11.45 -11.16
CA ALA A 109 -20.20 10.92 -12.25
C ALA A 109 -20.14 9.38 -12.26
N SER A 110 -21.28 8.72 -12.48
CA SER A 110 -21.28 7.27 -12.76
C SER A 110 -20.55 7.01 -14.07
N LEU A 111 -19.63 6.04 -14.06
CA LEU A 111 -18.91 5.64 -15.27
C LEU A 111 -19.85 5.03 -16.31
N SER A 112 -19.54 5.30 -17.57
CA SER A 112 -20.17 4.61 -18.70
C SER A 112 -19.84 3.11 -18.67
N ASN A 113 -20.72 2.29 -19.26
CA ASN A 113 -20.52 0.83 -19.31
C ASN A 113 -19.19 0.43 -19.98
N VAL A 114 -18.69 1.26 -20.90
CA VAL A 114 -17.45 1.01 -21.64
C VAL A 114 -16.22 1.22 -20.75
N LEU A 115 -16.25 2.25 -19.90
CA LEU A 115 -15.20 2.50 -18.91
C LEU A 115 -15.27 1.54 -17.72
N ALA A 116 -16.48 1.22 -17.25
CA ALA A 116 -16.70 0.35 -16.10
C ALA A 116 -16.52 -1.15 -16.42
N GLN A 117 -16.43 -1.53 -17.70
CA GLN A 117 -16.25 -2.93 -18.11
C GLN A 117 -15.11 -3.56 -17.32
N GLY A 118 -15.28 -4.77 -16.79
CA GLY A 118 -14.24 -5.52 -16.06
C GLY A 118 -13.93 -5.03 -14.62
N MET A 119 -14.57 -3.97 -14.15
CA MET A 119 -14.52 -3.57 -12.74
C MET A 119 -15.57 -4.33 -11.93
N ASN A 120 -15.20 -4.78 -10.73
CA ASN A 120 -16.20 -5.16 -9.73
C ASN A 120 -16.81 -3.89 -9.08
N HIS A 121 -17.88 -4.06 -8.31
CA HIS A 121 -18.60 -2.93 -7.70
C HIS A 121 -17.69 -2.04 -6.83
N LYS A 122 -16.79 -2.66 -6.05
CA LYS A 122 -15.82 -1.94 -5.21
C LYS A 122 -14.85 -1.12 -6.06
N LYS A 123 -14.24 -1.73 -7.10
CA LYS A 123 -13.27 -1.09 -7.97
C LYS A 123 -13.89 0.07 -8.74
N LYS A 124 -15.13 -0.10 -9.23
CA LYS A 124 -15.89 0.96 -9.88
C LYS A 124 -16.06 2.16 -8.94
N HIS A 125 -16.54 1.93 -7.72
CA HIS A 125 -16.72 2.98 -6.71
C HIS A 125 -15.40 3.71 -6.37
N GLU A 126 -14.31 2.96 -6.14
CA GLU A 126 -12.98 3.53 -5.86
C GLU A 126 -12.49 4.43 -7.01
N VAL A 127 -12.64 3.97 -8.26
CA VAL A 127 -12.19 4.71 -9.44
C VAL A 127 -13.06 5.94 -9.69
N GLU A 128 -14.38 5.85 -9.51
CA GLU A 128 -15.31 6.99 -9.63
C GLU A 128 -14.95 8.12 -8.66
N ALA A 129 -14.81 7.77 -7.38
CA ALA A 129 -14.49 8.73 -6.33
C ALA A 129 -13.11 9.36 -6.55
N LEU A 130 -12.08 8.54 -6.81
CA LEU A 130 -10.72 9.04 -6.98
C LEU A 130 -10.56 9.85 -8.26
N ALA A 131 -11.18 9.46 -9.38
CA ALA A 131 -11.10 10.22 -10.61
C ALA A 131 -11.75 11.60 -10.47
N ALA A 132 -12.88 11.70 -9.76
CA ALA A 132 -13.52 12.98 -9.46
C ALA A 132 -12.63 13.89 -8.61
N LEU A 133 -11.98 13.33 -7.59
CA LEU A 133 -11.06 14.08 -6.74
C LEU A 133 -9.82 14.55 -7.52
N VAL A 134 -9.19 13.66 -8.29
CA VAL A 134 -8.02 14.00 -9.12
C VAL A 134 -8.39 15.05 -10.16
N GLY A 135 -9.54 14.93 -10.82
CA GLY A 135 -10.02 15.93 -11.79
C GLY A 135 -10.26 17.31 -11.16
N LEU A 136 -10.86 17.34 -9.98
CA LEU A 136 -11.07 18.58 -9.22
C LEU A 136 -9.72 19.23 -8.86
N VAL A 137 -8.81 18.46 -8.27
CA VAL A 137 -7.50 18.96 -7.83
C VAL A 137 -6.65 19.41 -9.01
N ALA A 138 -6.62 18.64 -10.11
CA ALA A 138 -5.91 19.01 -11.33
C ALA A 138 -6.40 20.36 -11.88
N LYS A 139 -7.72 20.57 -11.90
CA LYS A 139 -8.32 21.86 -12.28
C LYS A 139 -7.90 23.00 -11.35
N GLN A 140 -7.90 22.78 -10.03
CA GLN A 140 -7.55 23.80 -9.03
C GLN A 140 -6.08 24.23 -9.14
N VAL A 141 -5.17 23.29 -9.39
CA VAL A 141 -3.72 23.56 -9.51
C VAL A 141 -3.28 23.88 -10.94
N GLY A 142 -4.22 23.95 -11.89
CA GLY A 142 -3.92 24.23 -13.30
C GLY A 142 -3.10 23.15 -14.02
N ALA A 143 -3.08 21.93 -13.49
CA ALA A 143 -2.36 20.81 -14.08
C ALA A 143 -3.20 20.12 -15.17
N ARG A 144 -2.54 19.77 -16.28
CA ARG A 144 -3.13 18.95 -17.36
C ARG A 144 -2.61 17.53 -17.39
N THR A 145 -1.48 17.29 -16.71
CA THR A 145 -0.82 15.99 -16.68
C THR A 145 -1.04 15.32 -15.32
N VAL A 146 -1.39 14.03 -15.34
CA VAL A 146 -1.48 13.18 -14.17
C VAL A 146 -0.50 12.02 -14.31
N VAL A 147 0.29 11.77 -13.27
CA VAL A 147 1.13 10.59 -13.15
C VAL A 147 0.41 9.59 -12.25
N ASP A 148 -0.17 8.55 -12.84
CA ASP A 148 -0.87 7.46 -12.15
C ASP A 148 0.14 6.37 -11.77
N VAL A 149 0.54 6.35 -10.49
CA VAL A 149 1.60 5.49 -9.96
C VAL A 149 1.01 4.23 -9.37
N GLY A 150 1.46 3.07 -9.85
CA GLY A 150 0.86 1.78 -9.50
C GLY A 150 -0.47 1.58 -10.22
N ALA A 151 -0.52 1.94 -11.51
CA ALA A 151 -1.75 2.02 -12.29
C ALA A 151 -2.48 0.67 -12.46
N GLY A 152 -1.81 -0.46 -12.23
CA GLY A 152 -2.36 -1.79 -12.46
C GLY A 152 -2.93 -1.89 -13.88
N GLN A 153 -4.15 -2.37 -14.01
CA GLN A 153 -4.84 -2.50 -15.31
C GLN A 153 -5.33 -1.15 -15.92
N GLY A 154 -4.86 -0.01 -15.43
CA GLY A 154 -5.06 1.31 -16.02
C GLY A 154 -6.48 1.86 -15.93
N TYR A 155 -7.28 1.35 -14.98
CA TYR A 155 -8.68 1.76 -14.79
C TYR A 155 -8.82 3.27 -14.49
N LEU A 156 -8.03 3.78 -13.54
CA LEU A 156 -8.03 5.19 -13.18
C LEU A 156 -7.52 6.05 -14.35
N ALA A 157 -6.39 5.67 -14.94
CA ALA A 157 -5.81 6.36 -16.09
C ALA A 157 -6.80 6.53 -17.27
N GLN A 158 -7.58 5.50 -17.58
CA GLN A 158 -8.60 5.58 -18.63
C GLN A 158 -9.70 6.58 -18.29
N VAL A 159 -10.25 6.53 -17.07
CA VAL A 159 -11.30 7.47 -16.67
C VAL A 159 -10.80 8.92 -16.70
N LEU A 160 -9.60 9.17 -16.16
CA LEU A 160 -8.98 10.50 -16.18
C LEU A 160 -8.74 11.02 -17.60
N SER A 161 -8.36 10.14 -18.53
CA SER A 161 -8.12 10.52 -19.93
C SER A 161 -9.42 10.79 -20.69
N PHE A 162 -10.38 9.86 -20.63
CA PHE A 162 -11.58 9.91 -21.47
C PHE A 162 -12.70 10.81 -20.92
N GLU A 163 -12.90 10.87 -19.60
CA GLU A 163 -13.96 11.69 -18.99
C GLU A 163 -13.43 13.08 -18.61
N TYR A 164 -12.24 13.14 -17.99
CA TYR A 164 -11.66 14.38 -17.49
C TYR A 164 -10.73 15.08 -18.48
N GLN A 165 -10.44 14.46 -19.65
CA GLN A 165 -9.59 15.03 -20.71
C GLN A 165 -8.19 15.42 -20.21
N LEU A 166 -7.65 14.67 -19.23
CA LEU A 166 -6.30 14.86 -18.72
C LEU A 166 -5.30 14.00 -19.49
N SER A 167 -4.07 14.48 -19.63
CA SER A 167 -2.96 13.67 -20.13
C SER A 167 -2.47 12.78 -18.99
N VAL A 168 -2.45 11.46 -19.17
CA VAL A 168 -2.09 10.54 -18.10
C VAL A 168 -0.87 9.71 -18.45
N ILE A 169 0.10 9.65 -17.54
CA ILE A 169 1.23 8.72 -17.56
C ILE A 169 0.94 7.63 -16.52
N ALA A 170 0.59 6.44 -16.98
CA ALA A 170 0.26 5.29 -16.15
C ALA A 170 1.49 4.40 -15.95
N ILE A 171 2.01 4.37 -14.72
CA ILE A 171 3.23 3.64 -14.37
C ILE A 171 2.87 2.39 -13.60
N ASP A 172 3.33 1.22 -14.06
CA ASP A 172 3.21 -0.04 -13.35
C ASP A 172 4.47 -0.91 -13.53
N ALA A 173 4.79 -1.73 -12.54
CA ALA A 173 5.95 -2.62 -12.63
C ALA A 173 5.70 -3.85 -13.53
N CYS A 174 4.43 -4.17 -13.83
CA CYS A 174 4.03 -5.35 -14.58
C CYS A 174 3.75 -5.02 -16.06
N SER A 175 4.56 -5.56 -16.97
CA SER A 175 4.37 -5.37 -18.41
C SER A 175 3.03 -5.93 -18.93
N HIS A 176 2.50 -6.98 -18.29
CA HIS A 176 1.20 -7.53 -18.65
C HIS A 176 0.06 -6.54 -18.38
N HIS A 177 0.15 -5.77 -17.29
CA HIS A 177 -0.81 -4.72 -16.98
C HIS A 177 -0.78 -3.59 -18.02
N GLY A 178 0.42 -3.20 -18.49
CA GLY A 178 0.58 -2.26 -19.60
C GLY A 178 -0.16 -2.72 -20.86
N LYS A 179 0.09 -3.95 -21.31
CA LYS A 179 -0.58 -4.55 -22.49
C LYS A 179 -2.10 -4.58 -22.35
N ILE A 180 -2.62 -4.93 -21.17
CA ILE A 180 -4.08 -4.92 -20.91
C ILE A 180 -4.63 -3.50 -21.04
N THR A 181 -3.91 -2.52 -20.49
CA THR A 181 -4.29 -1.10 -20.53
C THR A 181 -4.35 -0.60 -21.97
N ASP A 182 -3.31 -0.84 -22.77
CA ASP A 182 -3.24 -0.41 -24.18
C ASP A 182 -4.39 -1.00 -25.01
N ALA A 183 -4.64 -2.30 -24.88
CA ALA A 183 -5.73 -2.98 -25.58
C ALA A 183 -7.12 -2.44 -25.20
N ARG A 184 -7.27 -1.92 -23.98
CA ARG A 184 -8.51 -1.34 -23.48
C ARG A 184 -8.69 0.10 -23.93
N VAL A 185 -7.63 0.89 -23.89
CA VAL A 185 -7.58 2.25 -24.43
C VAL A 185 -8.03 2.26 -25.88
N GLU A 186 -7.51 1.34 -26.70
CA GLU A 186 -7.88 1.29 -28.13
C GLU A 186 -9.35 0.92 -28.34
N ARG A 187 -9.92 0.07 -27.48
CA ARG A 187 -11.35 -0.28 -27.51
C ARG A 187 -12.23 0.91 -27.12
N ILE A 188 -11.87 1.60 -26.04
CA ILE A 188 -12.59 2.79 -25.56
C ILE A 188 -12.51 3.90 -26.63
N ARG A 189 -11.32 4.13 -27.20
CA ARG A 189 -11.11 5.09 -28.28
C ARG A 189 -12.04 4.86 -29.46
N LYS A 190 -12.15 3.62 -29.95
CA LYS A 190 -13.08 3.24 -31.03
C LYS A 190 -14.54 3.56 -30.67
N HIS A 191 -14.95 3.29 -29.42
CA HIS A 191 -16.29 3.61 -28.95
C HIS A 191 -16.57 5.12 -28.95
N TYR A 192 -15.68 5.93 -28.38
CA TYR A 192 -15.85 7.39 -28.33
C TYR A 192 -15.79 8.02 -29.73
N ALA A 193 -14.89 7.55 -30.60
CA ALA A 193 -14.81 7.98 -31.99
C ALA A 193 -16.11 7.68 -32.76
N ALA A 194 -16.69 6.49 -32.58
CA ALA A 194 -17.97 6.14 -33.20
C ALA A 194 -19.13 7.00 -32.67
N LYS A 195 -19.14 7.31 -31.37
CA LYS A 195 -20.15 8.18 -30.74
C LYS A 195 -20.06 9.63 -31.23
N MET A 196 -18.85 10.18 -31.38
CA MET A 196 -18.65 11.54 -31.88
C MET A 196 -19.09 11.69 -33.35
N ARG A 197 -18.79 10.70 -34.20
CA ARG A 197 -19.26 10.68 -35.60
C ARG A 197 -20.79 10.71 -35.71
N LYS A 198 -21.50 10.04 -34.80
CA LYS A 198 -22.98 10.03 -34.77
C LYS A 198 -23.56 11.36 -34.30
N ASN A 199 -22.86 12.10 -33.45
CA ASN A 199 -23.34 13.34 -32.85
C ASN A 199 -22.94 14.61 -33.63
N GLY A 200 -22.24 14.48 -34.76
CA GLY A 200 -21.85 15.62 -35.61
C GLY A 200 -20.88 16.61 -34.96
N SER A 201 -20.18 16.21 -33.89
CA SER A 201 -19.22 17.06 -33.18
C SER A 201 -17.82 16.91 -33.78
N GLU A 202 -17.06 18.01 -33.87
CA GLU A 202 -15.65 17.98 -34.28
C GLU A 202 -14.83 17.05 -33.36
N LEU A 203 -13.89 16.32 -33.95
CA LEU A 203 -13.04 15.36 -33.25
C LEU A 203 -12.07 16.14 -32.34
N ARG A 204 -12.48 16.42 -31.09
CA ARG A 204 -11.50 16.86 -30.09
C ARG A 204 -10.45 15.77 -29.96
N GLU A 205 -9.18 16.16 -30.04
CA GLU A 205 -8.06 15.24 -29.89
C GLU A 205 -8.07 14.68 -28.47
N ILE A 206 -8.53 13.43 -28.32
CA ILE A 206 -8.62 12.77 -27.02
C ILE A 206 -7.20 12.40 -26.62
N SER A 207 -6.72 12.92 -25.49
CA SER A 207 -5.43 12.51 -24.93
C SER A 207 -5.52 11.04 -24.51
N MET A 208 -4.66 10.20 -25.08
CA MET A 208 -4.58 8.79 -24.68
C MET A 208 -3.66 8.65 -23.47
N PRO A 209 -4.01 7.80 -22.49
CA PRO A 209 -3.09 7.51 -21.40
C PRO A 209 -1.88 6.77 -21.97
N LYS A 210 -0.69 7.19 -21.56
CA LYS A 210 0.58 6.56 -21.91
C LYS A 210 0.94 5.55 -20.85
N THR A 211 1.21 4.32 -21.25
CA THR A 211 1.64 3.27 -20.33
C THR A 211 3.16 3.23 -20.25
N VAL A 212 3.69 3.20 -19.04
CA VAL A 212 5.12 3.03 -18.79
C VAL A 212 5.31 1.85 -17.87
N THR A 213 6.01 0.83 -18.37
CA THR A 213 6.40 -0.31 -17.52
C THR A 213 7.69 0.04 -16.80
N CYS A 214 7.60 0.31 -15.50
CA CYS A 214 8.76 0.63 -14.68
C CYS A 214 8.52 0.23 -13.22
N ARG A 215 9.56 -0.35 -12.60
CA ARG A 215 9.59 -0.50 -11.15
C ARG A 215 10.11 0.80 -10.54
N VAL A 216 9.21 1.57 -9.92
CA VAL A 216 9.57 2.81 -9.22
C VAL A 216 10.27 2.44 -7.91
N LEU A 217 11.58 2.68 -7.85
CA LEU A 217 12.43 2.36 -6.69
C LEU A 217 12.88 3.59 -5.90
N SER A 218 12.75 4.79 -6.48
CA SER A 218 13.17 6.04 -5.86
C SER A 218 12.38 7.22 -6.40
N SER A 219 12.44 8.34 -5.68
CA SER A 219 11.84 9.60 -6.13
C SER A 219 12.46 10.09 -7.42
N ASP A 220 13.78 9.96 -7.59
CA ASP A 220 14.47 10.36 -8.83
C ASP A 220 13.99 9.60 -10.06
N THR A 221 13.68 8.30 -9.90
CA THR A 221 13.08 7.50 -10.96
C THR A 221 11.73 8.08 -11.36
N LEU A 222 10.89 8.40 -10.36
CA LEU A 222 9.56 8.95 -10.62
C LEU A 222 9.61 10.38 -11.17
N LYS A 223 10.54 11.23 -10.72
CA LYS A 223 10.81 12.56 -11.31
C LYS A 223 11.17 12.46 -12.78
N THR A 224 12.09 11.57 -13.12
CA THR A 224 12.51 11.34 -14.51
C THR A 224 11.31 10.91 -15.35
N LEU A 225 10.51 9.96 -14.85
CA LEU A 225 9.28 9.49 -15.50
C LEU A 225 8.22 10.58 -15.67
N SER A 226 8.15 11.50 -14.73
CA SER A 226 7.20 12.63 -14.73
C SER A 226 7.56 13.71 -15.76
N ASN A 227 8.83 13.79 -16.14
CA ASN A 227 9.35 14.82 -17.06
C ASN A 227 9.41 14.37 -18.53
N PHE A 228 8.94 13.16 -18.89
CA PHE A 228 8.97 12.70 -20.28
C PHE A 228 7.97 13.46 -21.18
N ARG A 229 8.47 13.93 -22.33
CA ARG A 229 7.68 14.39 -23.49
C ARG A 229 8.01 13.59 -24.76
N GLU A 230 7.06 13.64 -25.69
CA GLU A 230 6.83 12.83 -26.91
C GLU A 230 7.94 12.72 -27.96
N GLU A 231 9.13 13.29 -27.81
CA GLU A 231 10.05 13.40 -28.96
C GLU A 231 11.05 12.23 -29.15
N ASN A 232 11.14 11.23 -28.27
CA ASN A 232 12.05 10.09 -28.49
C ASN A 232 11.61 8.80 -27.78
N ASP A 233 10.67 8.06 -28.37
CA ASP A 233 10.24 6.72 -27.91
C ASP A 233 11.40 5.68 -27.91
N ASP A 234 12.44 5.88 -28.72
CA ASP A 234 13.56 4.94 -28.83
C ASP A 234 14.59 5.08 -27.69
N ALA A 235 14.84 6.29 -27.19
CA ALA A 235 15.89 6.53 -26.19
C ALA A 235 15.50 6.08 -24.77
N ALA A 236 14.22 6.24 -24.40
CA ALA A 236 13.71 5.88 -23.07
C ALA A 236 13.67 4.36 -22.85
N ASN A 237 13.24 3.61 -23.87
CA ASN A 237 13.25 2.14 -23.86
C ASN A 237 14.67 1.58 -23.76
N GLN A 238 15.64 2.26 -24.40
CA GLN A 238 17.06 1.89 -24.31
C GLN A 238 17.66 2.20 -22.92
N TYR A 239 17.27 3.32 -22.29
CA TYR A 239 17.73 3.69 -20.94
C TYR A 239 17.14 2.79 -19.84
N LEU A 240 15.85 2.47 -19.91
CA LEU A 240 15.14 1.62 -18.95
C LEU A 240 15.53 0.13 -19.05
N SER A 241 15.84 -0.35 -20.26
CA SER A 241 16.34 -1.72 -20.46
C SER A 241 17.72 -1.94 -19.82
N ARG A 242 18.56 -0.89 -19.77
CA ARG A 242 19.96 -0.99 -19.31
C ARG A 242 20.13 -1.03 -17.79
N LYS A 243 19.17 -0.54 -17.00
CA LYS A 243 19.16 -0.66 -15.52
C LYS A 243 18.55 -1.97 -14.99
N SER A 244 17.84 -2.71 -15.84
CA SER A 244 17.20 -3.98 -15.46
C SER A 244 18.19 -5.15 -15.41
N SER A 245 19.37 -5.02 -16.05
CA SER A 245 20.49 -5.94 -15.92
C SER A 245 21.42 -5.49 -14.78
N GLY A 246 21.39 -6.22 -13.67
CA GLY A 246 22.17 -5.90 -12.48
C GLY A 246 23.67 -5.81 -12.75
N SER A 247 24.22 -4.62 -12.57
CA SER A 247 25.63 -4.41 -12.20
C SER A 247 25.75 -3.12 -11.39
N GLN A 248 26.65 -3.16 -10.41
CA GLN A 248 26.89 -2.18 -9.33
C GLN A 248 27.00 -0.71 -9.81
N PRO A 249 26.74 0.29 -8.94
CA PRO A 249 26.79 1.69 -9.30
C PRO A 249 28.26 2.16 -9.35
N SER A 250 28.93 2.00 -10.49
CA SER A 250 30.19 2.68 -10.75
C SER A 250 29.95 3.98 -11.53
N ARG A 251 30.31 5.08 -10.87
CA ARG A 251 30.59 6.44 -11.36
C ARG A 251 30.55 6.67 -12.88
N LEU A 252 29.36 6.77 -13.45
CA LEU A 252 29.12 7.30 -14.80
C LEU A 252 27.88 8.21 -14.80
N THR A 253 27.79 9.09 -13.81
CA THR A 253 26.89 10.23 -13.83
C THR A 253 27.64 11.41 -14.45
N GLU A 254 27.64 11.53 -15.78
CA GLU A 254 27.76 12.87 -16.39
C GLU A 254 27.41 12.96 -17.89
N ASN A 255 27.59 11.92 -18.72
CA ASN A 255 27.68 12.20 -20.18
C ASN A 255 26.67 11.52 -21.13
N ILE A 256 25.50 11.05 -20.69
CA ILE A 256 24.44 10.63 -21.63
C ILE A 256 23.06 11.00 -21.08
N LEU A 257 22.77 12.30 -21.01
CA LEU A 257 21.40 12.78 -20.94
C LEU A 257 21.18 13.56 -22.26
N PRO A 258 20.32 13.09 -23.20
CA PRO A 258 19.85 13.99 -24.23
C PRO A 258 19.22 15.17 -23.50
N SER A 259 19.57 16.39 -23.89
CA SER A 259 19.09 17.63 -23.29
C SER A 259 17.56 17.61 -23.16
N LEU A 260 17.06 17.14 -22.01
CA LEU A 260 15.65 17.20 -21.65
C LEU A 260 15.35 18.67 -21.45
N SER A 261 14.60 19.26 -22.37
CA SER A 261 14.01 20.56 -22.15
C SER A 261 13.10 20.47 -20.92
N TYR A 262 13.43 21.24 -19.88
CA TYR A 262 12.58 21.35 -18.68
C TYR A 262 11.22 21.89 -19.13
N SER A 263 10.21 21.06 -19.02
CA SER A 263 8.83 21.46 -19.24
C SER A 263 8.30 22.02 -17.93
N ASP A 264 8.00 23.31 -17.86
CA ASP A 264 7.29 23.99 -16.74
C ASP A 264 5.83 23.50 -16.54
N SER A 265 5.50 22.31 -17.04
CA SER A 265 4.14 21.77 -17.00
C SER A 265 3.82 21.26 -15.60
N SER A 266 2.87 21.93 -14.95
CA SER A 266 2.30 21.47 -13.68
C SER A 266 1.63 20.10 -13.83
N LEU A 267 1.90 19.20 -12.89
CA LEU A 267 1.36 17.84 -12.85
C LEU A 267 0.78 17.47 -11.49
N VAL A 268 -0.07 16.44 -11.48
CA VAL A 268 -0.60 15.80 -10.27
C VAL A 268 -0.07 14.38 -10.19
N ILE A 269 0.45 13.98 -9.04
CA ILE A 269 0.83 12.59 -8.76
C ILE A 269 -0.37 11.91 -8.10
N ALA A 270 -0.89 10.83 -8.68
CA ALA A 270 -2.02 10.07 -8.15
C ALA A 270 -1.67 8.60 -8.02
N GLY A 271 -2.28 7.89 -7.08
CA GLY A 271 -2.08 6.45 -6.92
C GLY A 271 -3.19 5.80 -6.12
N LEU A 272 -3.82 4.78 -6.72
CA LEU A 272 -4.88 3.99 -6.10
C LEU A 272 -4.33 2.62 -5.68
N HIS A 273 -4.25 2.37 -4.36
CA HIS A 273 -3.55 1.22 -3.76
C HIS A 273 -2.03 1.29 -3.94
N ALA A 274 -1.42 2.46 -3.72
CA ALA A 274 0.03 2.60 -3.71
C ALA A 274 0.64 1.86 -2.49
N CYS A 275 1.03 0.61 -2.65
CA CYS A 275 1.45 -0.27 -1.55
C CYS A 275 2.86 0.03 -1.02
N GLY A 276 3.06 -0.13 0.29
CA GLY A 276 4.37 -0.02 0.94
C GLY A 276 5.11 1.27 0.57
N ASP A 277 6.39 1.12 0.22
CA ASP A 277 7.30 2.22 -0.09
C ASP A 277 6.86 3.06 -1.30
N LEU A 278 5.94 2.57 -2.13
CA LEU A 278 5.43 3.33 -3.27
C LEU A 278 4.69 4.60 -2.81
N SER A 279 3.88 4.51 -1.75
CA SER A 279 3.21 5.68 -1.15
C SER A 279 4.22 6.73 -0.67
N VAL A 280 5.28 6.28 0.00
CA VAL A 280 6.34 7.16 0.52
C VAL A 280 7.14 7.78 -0.62
N THR A 281 7.42 7.00 -1.66
CA THR A 281 8.10 7.48 -2.86
C THR A 281 7.29 8.57 -3.58
N MET A 282 5.97 8.42 -3.67
CA MET A 282 5.09 9.48 -4.20
C MET A 282 5.19 10.77 -3.39
N LEU A 283 5.17 10.67 -2.05
CA LEU A 283 5.27 11.83 -1.16
C LEU A 283 6.63 12.53 -1.28
N ARG A 284 7.74 11.76 -1.29
CA ARG A 284 9.09 12.32 -1.51
C ARG A 284 9.20 12.99 -2.87
N THR A 285 8.69 12.33 -3.92
CA THR A 285 8.69 12.89 -5.27
C THR A 285 7.93 14.21 -5.31
N PHE A 286 6.78 14.31 -4.65
CA PHE A 286 6.02 15.55 -4.57
C PHE A 286 6.83 16.69 -3.91
N LEU A 287 7.55 16.40 -2.82
CA LEU A 287 8.37 17.39 -2.13
C LEU A 287 9.60 17.82 -2.93
N GLU A 288 10.12 16.94 -3.78
CA GLU A 288 11.38 17.17 -4.50
C GLU A 288 11.18 17.53 -5.99
N CYS A 289 9.94 17.53 -6.51
CA CYS A 289 9.63 17.80 -7.90
C CYS A 289 8.82 19.10 -8.01
N ASP A 290 9.45 20.18 -8.46
CA ASP A 290 8.80 21.49 -8.57
C ASP A 290 7.58 21.49 -9.50
N ASN A 291 7.55 20.59 -10.49
CA ASN A 291 6.42 20.43 -11.40
C ASN A 291 5.21 19.76 -10.73
N ALA A 292 5.41 18.96 -9.68
CA ALA A 292 4.34 18.29 -8.97
C ALA A 292 3.58 19.28 -8.07
N LYS A 293 2.40 19.73 -8.51
CA LYS A 293 1.61 20.73 -7.78
C LYS A 293 0.61 20.11 -6.80
N ALA A 294 0.33 18.82 -6.93
CA ALA A 294 -0.47 18.08 -5.97
C ALA A 294 -0.10 16.59 -5.95
N VAL A 295 -0.38 15.95 -4.83
CA VAL A 295 -0.28 14.49 -4.65
C VAL A 295 -1.57 13.94 -4.03
N ILE A 296 -2.09 12.85 -4.59
CA ILE A 296 -3.23 12.10 -4.06
C ILE A 296 -2.79 10.65 -3.95
N SER A 297 -2.52 10.21 -2.71
CA SER A 297 -2.00 8.87 -2.43
C SER A 297 -3.00 8.07 -1.60
N VAL A 298 -3.51 6.98 -2.16
CA VAL A 298 -4.37 6.01 -1.45
C VAL A 298 -3.59 4.72 -1.24
N GLY A 299 -2.97 4.56 -0.07
CA GLY A 299 -2.23 3.36 0.31
C GLY A 299 -3.10 2.28 0.96
N CYS A 300 -2.71 1.00 0.83
CA CYS A 300 -3.46 -0.13 1.43
C CYS A 300 -2.61 -1.22 2.10
N CYS A 301 -1.34 -1.41 1.72
CA CYS A 301 -0.46 -2.46 2.27
C CYS A 301 0.72 -1.87 3.04
N TYR A 302 0.45 -1.26 4.20
CA TYR A 302 1.49 -0.66 5.05
C TYR A 302 2.47 -1.70 5.61
N ASN A 303 2.07 -2.97 5.69
CA ASN A 303 2.94 -4.07 6.10
C ASN A 303 4.12 -4.33 5.16
N LEU A 304 4.04 -3.83 3.92
CA LEU A 304 5.13 -3.88 2.95
C LEU A 304 6.08 -2.68 3.01
N LEU A 305 5.90 -1.77 3.97
CA LEU A 305 6.87 -0.68 4.20
C LEU A 305 8.21 -1.26 4.64
N SER A 306 9.29 -0.76 4.04
CA SER A 306 10.64 -0.96 4.55
C SER A 306 10.85 -0.12 5.80
N GLU A 307 11.72 -0.59 6.68
CA GLU A 307 12.00 0.04 7.98
C GLU A 307 13.48 0.38 8.10
N GLU A 308 13.78 1.52 8.72
CA GLU A 308 15.15 1.93 9.01
C GLU A 308 15.79 0.92 9.97
N ALA A 309 16.74 0.12 9.47
CA ALA A 309 17.59 -0.70 10.33
C ALA A 309 18.59 0.21 11.05
N SER A 310 18.86 -0.09 12.34
CA SER A 310 19.73 0.70 13.23
C SER A 310 21.12 1.04 12.67
N ASP A 311 21.57 0.38 11.60
CA ASP A 311 22.92 0.48 11.05
C ASP A 311 23.00 1.24 9.70
N MET A 312 21.90 1.81 9.20
CA MET A 312 21.86 2.45 7.87
C MET A 312 21.48 3.93 7.98
N VAL A 313 22.46 4.77 8.27
CA VAL A 313 22.35 6.24 8.14
C VAL A 313 22.17 6.55 6.66
N ASP A 314 21.05 7.19 6.28
CA ASP A 314 20.66 7.60 4.92
C ASP A 314 19.79 6.62 4.10
N SER A 315 19.10 5.68 4.76
CA SER A 315 18.16 4.79 4.05
C SER A 315 16.84 5.51 3.70
N CYS A 316 16.49 5.53 2.40
CA CYS A 316 15.17 5.90 1.86
C CYS A 316 14.06 4.91 2.26
N CYS A 317 14.02 4.47 3.52
CA CYS A 317 13.02 3.54 4.06
C CYS A 317 11.59 4.08 4.00
N GLY A 318 10.60 3.18 4.03
CA GLY A 318 9.18 3.53 4.09
C GLY A 318 8.72 4.02 5.47
N PHE A 319 9.41 3.63 6.54
CA PHE A 319 9.11 4.06 7.90
C PHE A 319 10.37 4.08 8.78
N PRO A 320 10.53 5.05 9.69
CA PRO A 320 9.71 6.27 9.84
C PRO A 320 10.09 7.37 8.84
N VAL A 321 9.08 8.11 8.36
CA VAL A 321 9.30 9.20 7.37
C VAL A 321 9.59 10.55 8.04
N SER A 322 8.93 10.87 9.16
CA SER A 322 9.04 12.17 9.81
C SER A 322 10.18 12.22 10.84
N GLN A 323 10.83 13.38 10.96
CA GLN A 323 11.91 13.56 11.93
C GLN A 323 11.43 13.37 13.38
N GLY A 324 10.20 13.78 13.70
CA GLY A 324 9.64 13.61 15.04
C GLY A 324 9.52 12.14 15.44
N VAL A 325 9.05 11.28 14.53
CA VAL A 325 8.94 9.83 14.80
C VAL A 325 10.32 9.16 14.82
N LYS A 326 11.25 9.60 13.97
CA LYS A 326 12.66 9.17 14.03
C LYS A 326 13.26 9.43 15.41
N SER A 327 13.09 10.65 15.93
CA SER A 327 13.57 11.03 17.27
C SER A 327 12.87 10.27 18.41
N ALA A 328 11.65 9.78 18.19
CA ALA A 328 10.93 8.94 19.16
C ALA A 328 11.47 7.50 19.24
N GLY A 329 12.34 7.08 18.30
CA GLY A 329 12.99 5.76 18.34
C GLY A 329 12.03 4.58 18.18
N VAL A 330 10.90 4.79 17.49
CA VAL A 330 9.87 3.75 17.32
C VAL A 330 10.27 2.76 16.23
N VAL A 331 10.17 1.48 16.58
CA VAL A 331 10.32 0.36 15.65
C VAL A 331 8.97 -0.36 15.58
N LEU A 332 8.43 -0.48 14.37
CA LEU A 332 7.21 -1.22 14.05
C LEU A 332 7.60 -2.45 13.24
N ASP A 333 7.89 -3.58 13.88
CA ASP A 333 8.33 -4.78 13.18
C ASP A 333 7.28 -5.32 12.18
N LYS A 334 7.66 -6.34 11.40
CA LYS A 334 6.75 -6.95 10.43
C LYS A 334 5.44 -7.44 11.06
N ASN A 335 5.49 -8.01 12.28
CA ASN A 335 4.30 -8.56 12.95
C ASN A 335 3.35 -7.44 13.38
N ALA A 336 3.89 -6.34 13.93
CA ALA A 336 3.12 -5.16 14.31
C ALA A 336 2.45 -4.53 13.08
N ARG A 337 3.18 -4.43 11.95
CA ARG A 337 2.58 -3.91 10.70
C ARG A 337 1.53 -4.86 10.11
N ASP A 338 1.74 -6.18 10.15
CA ASP A 338 0.75 -7.16 9.73
C ASP A 338 -0.51 -7.13 10.61
N LEU A 339 -0.34 -6.94 11.93
CA LEU A 339 -1.44 -6.78 12.87
C LEU A 339 -2.22 -5.48 12.62
N ALA A 340 -1.53 -4.38 12.31
CA ALA A 340 -2.17 -3.11 11.97
C ALA A 340 -3.06 -3.18 10.72
N CYS A 341 -2.84 -4.16 9.83
CA CYS A 341 -3.70 -4.42 8.68
C CYS A 341 -5.01 -5.15 9.03
N GLN A 342 -5.19 -5.62 10.28
CA GLN A 342 -6.45 -6.21 10.73
C GLN A 342 -7.43 -5.10 11.14
N SER A 343 -8.39 -4.77 10.26
CA SER A 343 -9.39 -3.75 10.57
C SER A 343 -10.40 -4.24 11.62
N ALA A 344 -10.81 -3.33 12.52
CA ALA A 344 -11.88 -3.60 13.47
C ALA A 344 -13.21 -3.95 12.78
N ASP A 345 -13.49 -3.32 11.63
CA ASP A 345 -14.70 -3.56 10.85
C ASP A 345 -14.80 -4.99 10.31
N ARG A 346 -13.65 -5.64 10.06
CA ARG A 346 -13.62 -7.05 9.67
C ARG A 346 -14.22 -7.95 10.73
N TRP A 347 -14.04 -7.62 12.00
CA TRP A 347 -14.59 -8.39 13.13
C TRP A 347 -16.03 -8.00 13.43
N ARG A 348 -16.34 -6.70 13.34
CA ARG A 348 -17.69 -6.17 13.58
C ARG A 348 -18.74 -6.75 12.63
N GLY A 349 -18.36 -7.01 11.38
CA GLY A 349 -19.27 -7.53 10.35
C GLY A 349 -19.48 -9.04 10.39
N LEU A 350 -18.80 -9.78 11.28
CA LEU A 350 -18.98 -11.23 11.39
C LEU A 350 -20.20 -11.55 12.23
N ASP A 351 -21.00 -12.51 11.75
CA ASP A 351 -21.94 -13.21 12.60
C ASP A 351 -21.21 -14.17 13.56
N GLU A 352 -21.95 -14.68 14.55
CA GLU A 352 -21.44 -15.60 15.58
C GLU A 352 -20.76 -16.82 14.95
N HIS A 353 -21.38 -17.45 13.96
CA HIS A 353 -20.88 -18.67 13.33
C HIS A 353 -19.57 -18.42 12.57
N ALA A 354 -19.51 -17.34 11.80
CA ALA A 354 -18.30 -16.93 11.09
C ALA A 354 -17.17 -16.55 12.06
N GLY A 355 -17.50 -15.89 13.18
CA GLY A 355 -16.55 -15.58 14.25
C GLY A 355 -15.98 -16.83 14.90
N LEU A 356 -16.84 -17.76 15.30
CA LEU A 356 -16.46 -19.03 15.90
C LEU A 356 -15.55 -19.83 14.95
N HIS A 357 -15.93 -19.95 13.68
CA HIS A 357 -15.13 -20.66 12.68
C HIS A 357 -13.72 -20.05 12.52
N ASN A 358 -13.59 -18.72 12.57
CA ASN A 358 -12.27 -18.07 12.55
C ASN A 358 -11.46 -18.43 13.79
N PHE A 359 -12.05 -18.39 14.98
CA PHE A 359 -11.37 -18.75 16.22
C PHE A 359 -10.94 -20.22 16.24
N GLU A 360 -11.80 -21.13 15.78
CA GLU A 360 -11.48 -22.56 15.63
C GLU A 360 -10.30 -22.78 14.70
N LEU A 361 -10.29 -22.15 13.52
CA LEU A 361 -9.19 -22.26 12.57
C LEU A 361 -7.85 -21.81 13.18
N HIS A 362 -7.86 -20.70 13.94
CA HIS A 362 -6.68 -20.24 14.66
C HIS A 362 -6.27 -21.20 15.78
N ALA A 363 -7.23 -21.76 16.52
CA ALA A 363 -6.98 -22.74 17.57
C ALA A 363 -6.38 -24.04 17.01
N PHE A 364 -6.92 -24.60 15.92
CA PHE A 364 -6.37 -25.78 15.26
C PHE A 364 -4.97 -25.53 14.72
N ARG A 365 -4.73 -24.35 14.12
CA ARG A 365 -3.39 -23.98 13.65
C ARG A 365 -2.39 -23.90 14.80
N ALA A 366 -2.78 -23.30 15.93
CA ALA A 366 -1.94 -23.23 17.11
C ALA A 366 -1.66 -24.63 17.70
N ALA A 367 -2.70 -25.46 17.85
CA ALA A 367 -2.55 -26.84 18.33
C ALA A 367 -1.61 -27.67 17.44
N PHE A 368 -1.77 -27.55 16.11
CA PHE A 368 -0.87 -28.20 15.15
C PHE A 368 0.58 -27.72 15.31
N GLN A 369 0.79 -26.41 15.47
CA GLN A 369 2.12 -25.85 15.67
C GLN A 369 2.77 -26.30 16.98
N MET A 370 2.00 -26.55 18.03
CA MET A 370 2.49 -27.09 19.30
C MET A 370 2.88 -28.57 19.21
N THR A 371 2.21 -29.36 18.37
CA THR A 371 2.50 -30.80 18.19
C THR A 371 3.52 -31.09 17.10
N LEU A 372 3.75 -30.17 16.16
CA LEU A 372 4.67 -30.37 15.06
C LEU A 372 6.13 -30.64 15.52
N PRO A 373 6.71 -29.92 16.49
CA PRO A 373 8.07 -30.18 16.97
C PRO A 373 8.21 -31.58 17.58
N THR A 374 7.19 -32.09 18.28
CA THR A 374 7.24 -33.42 18.90
C THR A 374 7.16 -34.56 17.88
N HIS A 375 6.67 -34.29 16.67
CA HIS A 375 6.57 -35.27 15.58
C HIS A 375 7.73 -35.18 14.58
N ILE A 376 8.22 -33.96 14.28
CA ILE A 376 9.37 -33.77 13.39
C ILE A 376 10.69 -34.14 14.09
N ALA A 377 10.86 -33.82 15.38
CA ALA A 377 12.05 -34.23 16.14
C ALA A 377 12.17 -35.76 16.32
N ARG A 378 11.10 -36.52 16.01
CA ARG A 378 11.08 -38.00 16.06
C ARG A 378 11.46 -38.67 14.74
N LYS A 379 11.72 -37.93 13.65
CA LYS A 379 12.29 -38.52 12.43
C LYS A 379 13.80 -38.25 12.41
N PRO A 380 14.66 -39.26 12.69
CA PRO A 380 16.06 -39.13 12.32
C PRO A 380 16.13 -38.92 10.81
N TYR A 381 16.85 -37.89 10.40
CA TYR A 381 17.20 -37.66 9.01
C TYR A 381 18.10 -38.82 8.55
N ASN A 382 17.52 -39.85 7.97
CA ASN A 382 18.28 -40.92 7.31
C ASN A 382 18.92 -40.34 6.06
N ARG A 383 20.15 -39.85 6.22
CA ARG A 383 21.03 -39.44 5.11
C ARG A 383 21.69 -40.69 4.52
N THR A 384 20.93 -41.53 3.84
CA THR A 384 21.47 -42.64 3.05
C THR A 384 20.62 -42.86 1.80
N SER A 385 20.88 -42.07 0.76
CA SER A 385 20.79 -42.46 -0.66
C SER A 385 20.92 -41.24 -1.57
N ARG A 386 22.14 -41.01 -2.05
CA ARG A 386 22.51 -40.46 -3.37
C ARG A 386 24.03 -40.51 -3.41
N GLU A 387 24.57 -41.69 -3.70
CA GLU A 387 25.04 -42.02 -5.04
C GLU A 387 26.10 -41.03 -5.51
N SER A 388 27.33 -41.50 -5.37
CA SER A 388 28.50 -41.16 -6.15
C SER A 388 28.18 -40.77 -7.60
N LEU A 389 28.24 -39.48 -7.88
CA LEU A 389 28.71 -39.00 -9.18
C LEU A 389 30.10 -38.41 -8.97
N THR A 390 31.06 -39.24 -9.36
CA THR A 390 32.47 -38.98 -9.53
C THR A 390 32.71 -37.67 -10.29
N THR A 391 33.50 -36.79 -9.68
CA THR A 391 34.27 -35.75 -10.35
C THR A 391 35.27 -36.40 -11.33
N PRO A 392 35.34 -36.00 -12.61
CA PRO A 392 36.47 -36.37 -13.44
C PRO A 392 37.65 -35.46 -13.07
N THR A 393 38.68 -36.08 -12.52
CA THR A 393 40.03 -35.51 -12.44
C THR A 393 40.60 -35.45 -13.85
N ALA A 394 40.83 -34.24 -14.37
CA ALA A 394 41.71 -34.01 -15.50
C ALA A 394 43.15 -34.00 -14.95
N SER A 395 43.88 -35.08 -15.20
CA SER A 395 45.34 -35.09 -15.18
C SER A 395 45.82 -35.31 -16.60
N GLU A 396 46.61 -34.34 -17.07
CA GLU A 396 47.47 -34.38 -18.24
C GLU A 396 48.38 -35.63 -18.21
N ASP A 397 48.57 -36.30 -19.35
CA ASP A 397 49.87 -36.40 -20.05
C ASP A 397 49.73 -37.20 -21.37
N PRO A 398 50.72 -37.18 -22.29
CA PRO A 398 50.50 -37.07 -23.73
C PRO A 398 51.00 -38.31 -24.48
N GLY A 399 50.73 -38.38 -25.79
CA GLY A 399 51.57 -39.18 -26.67
C GLY A 399 50.83 -39.98 -27.74
N VAL A 400 51.18 -39.61 -28.97
CA VAL A 400 51.03 -40.32 -30.26
C VAL A 400 49.70 -40.12 -30.97
#